data_AF-A0A1G6EK22-F1
#
_entry.id   AF-A0A1G6EK22-F1
#
_cell.length_a   1.000
_cell.length_b   1.000
_cell.length_c   1.000
_cell.angle_alpha   90.00
_cell.angle_beta   90.00
_cell.angle_gamma   90.00
#
_symmetry.space_group_name_H-M   'P 1'
#
loop_
_entity.id
_entity.type
_entity.pdbx_description
1 polymer ?
#
loop_
_entity_poly.entity_id
_entity_poly.type
_entity_poly.pdbx_seq_one_letter_code
_entity_poly.pdbx_strand_id
1 'polypeptide(L)' 'MKDEIILDEKKLALLDLIDKAGKGSIEAAEQVAEAYFKGTYEDKPNFAKAKKWASYAAKHGSEKAAEILKEIS' A
#
# COMPACT_ATOMS: atom_id res chain seq x y z
N MET A 1 -26.27 -0.68 -3.71
CA MET A 1 -26.16 -1.13 -2.30
C MET A 1 -25.02 -2.09 -2.06
N LYS A 2 -24.85 -3.19 -2.82
CA LYS A 2 -23.70 -4.10 -2.62
C LYS A 2 -22.33 -3.48 -2.93
N ASP A 3 -22.25 -2.66 -3.98
CA ASP A 3 -20.99 -2.03 -4.39
C ASP A 3 -20.50 -0.98 -3.39
N GLU A 4 -21.43 -0.30 -2.72
CA GLU A 4 -21.15 0.71 -1.69
C GLU A 4 -20.58 0.06 -0.42
N ILE A 5 -21.12 -1.09 -0.01
CA ILE A 5 -20.62 -1.86 1.13
C ILE A 5 -19.19 -2.39 0.86
N ILE A 6 -18.92 -2.87 -0.35
CA ILE A 6 -17.60 -3.40 -0.75
C ILE A 6 -16.54 -2.27 -0.81
N LEU A 7 -16.95 -1.06 -1.22
CA LEU A 7 -16.07 0.11 -1.27
C LEU A 7 -15.61 0.52 0.14
N ASP A 8 -16.52 0.48 1.12
CA ASP A 8 -16.22 0.83 2.51
C ASP A 8 -15.27 -0.18 3.18
N GLU A 9 -15.42 -1.47 2.92
CA GLU A 9 -14.52 -2.50 3.46
C GLU A 9 -13.08 -2.35 2.93
N LYS A 10 -12.94 -2.12 1.62
CA LYS A 10 -11.64 -1.87 0.97
C LYS A 10 -10.93 -0.65 1.56
N LYS A 11 -11.67 0.43 1.75
CA LYS A 11 -11.14 1.68 2.31
C LYS A 11 -10.75 1.51 3.77
N LEU A 12 -11.56 0.80 4.56
CA LEU A 12 -11.25 0.51 5.96
C LEU A 12 -9.99 -0.35 6.09
N ALA A 13 -9.84 -1.38 5.25
CA ALA A 13 -8.64 -2.22 5.22
C ALA A 13 -7.38 -1.40 4.88
N LEU A 14 -7.45 -0.52 3.88
CA LEU A 14 -6.34 0.36 3.55
C LEU A 14 -5.99 1.32 4.71
N LEU A 15 -6.99 1.88 5.39
CA LEU A 15 -6.77 2.77 6.52
C LEU A 15 -6.10 2.05 7.70
N ASP A 16 -6.52 0.82 8.01
CA ASP A 16 -5.89 0.00 9.05
C ASP A 16 -4.43 -0.33 8.71
N LEU A 17 -4.12 -0.64 7.45
CA LEU A 17 -2.75 -0.84 7.00
C LEU A 17 -1.91 0.44 7.13
N ILE A 18 -2.47 1.59 6.76
CA ILE A 18 -1.78 2.89 6.89
C ILE A 18 -1.52 3.23 8.36
N ASP A 19 -2.46 2.97 9.26
CA ASP A 19 -2.30 3.20 10.70
C ASP A 19 -1.19 2.30 11.29
N LYS A 20 -1.19 1.01 10.95
CA LYS A 20 -0.12 0.07 11.34
C LYS A 20 1.24 0.49 10.78
N ALA A 21 1.29 0.90 9.51
CA ALA A 21 2.50 1.39 8.88
C ALA A 21 3.02 2.68 9.55
N GLY A 22 2.11 3.59 9.91
CA GLY A 22 2.41 4.80 10.68
C GLY A 22 2.96 4.52 12.09
N LYS A 23 2.59 3.37 12.68
CA LYS A 23 3.12 2.87 13.95
C LYS A 23 4.44 2.09 13.80
N GLY A 24 5.00 2.02 12.60
CA GLY A 24 6.30 1.41 12.34
C GLY A 24 6.25 -0.03 11.83
N SER A 25 5.08 -0.56 11.49
CA SER A 25 5.00 -1.88 10.85
C SER A 25 5.53 -1.82 9.41
N ILE A 26 6.68 -2.45 9.21
CA ILE A 26 7.35 -2.56 7.89
C ILE A 26 6.48 -3.38 6.94
N GLU A 27 5.92 -4.48 7.43
CA GLU A 27 5.03 -5.35 6.67
C GLU A 27 3.77 -4.61 6.23
N ALA A 28 3.15 -3.82 7.12
CA ALA A 28 2.00 -3.01 6.74
C ALA A 28 2.39 -1.96 5.68
N ALA A 29 3.54 -1.32 5.81
CA ALA A 29 4.01 -0.36 4.80
C ALA A 29 4.25 -1.03 3.42
N GLU A 30 4.78 -2.25 3.40
CA GLU A 30 4.90 -3.06 2.18
C GLU A 30 3.51 -3.32 1.56
N GLN A 31 2.54 -3.75 2.36
CA GLN A 31 1.17 -4.02 1.88
C GLN A 31 0.47 -2.75 1.37
N VAL A 32 0.66 -1.60 2.03
CA VAL A 32 0.17 -0.31 1.52
C VAL A 32 0.82 0.04 0.18
N ALA A 33 2.14 -0.19 0.05
CA ALA A 33 2.86 0.07 -1.18
C ALA A 33 2.33 -0.80 -2.33
N GLU A 34 2.17 -2.09 -2.10
CA GLU A 34 1.63 -3.04 -3.07
C GLU A 34 0.19 -2.69 -3.46
N ALA A 35 -0.64 -2.33 -2.48
CA ALA A 35 -2.03 -2.01 -2.75
C ALA A 35 -2.19 -0.76 -3.61
N TYR A 36 -1.36 0.27 -3.39
CA TYR A 36 -1.30 1.42 -4.29
C TYR A 36 -0.66 1.06 -5.62
N PHE A 37 0.34 0.20 -5.67
CA PHE A 37 0.98 -0.22 -6.91
C PHE A 37 0.02 -0.99 -7.83
N LYS A 38 -0.82 -1.86 -7.25
CA LYS A 38 -1.79 -2.68 -7.99
C LYS A 38 -3.13 -1.99 -8.22
N GLY A 39 -3.44 -0.92 -7.47
CA GLY A 39 -4.80 -0.35 -7.46
C GLY A 39 -5.80 -1.30 -6.79
N THR A 40 -5.43 -1.95 -5.68
CA THR A 40 -6.33 -2.90 -4.99
C THR A 40 -7.50 -2.18 -4.30
N TYR A 41 -7.23 -0.98 -3.78
CA TYR A 41 -8.18 -0.15 -3.03
C TYR A 41 -8.54 1.18 -3.71
N GLU A 42 -7.97 1.44 -4.88
CA GLU A 42 -8.31 2.57 -5.76
C GLU A 42 -8.64 1.98 -7.14
N ASP A 43 -9.47 2.64 -7.97
CA ASP A 43 -9.83 2.10 -9.30
C ASP A 43 -8.64 1.96 -10.26
N LYS A 44 -7.49 2.55 -9.90
CA LYS A 44 -6.26 2.54 -10.68
C LYS A 44 -5.02 2.56 -9.78
N PRO A 45 -3.87 2.06 -10.28
CA PRO A 45 -2.59 2.24 -9.61
C PRO A 45 -2.26 3.69 -9.26
N ASN A 46 -1.58 3.87 -8.13
CA ASN A 46 -1.10 5.13 -7.62
C ASN A 46 0.39 5.05 -7.30
N PHE A 47 1.22 5.19 -8.32
CA PHE A 47 2.66 5.01 -8.21
C PHE A 47 3.34 6.02 -7.29
N ALA A 48 2.80 7.23 -7.15
CA ALA A 48 3.33 8.23 -6.22
C ALA A 48 3.20 7.76 -4.76
N LYS A 49 2.02 7.27 -4.37
CA LYS A 49 1.80 6.72 -3.02
C LYS A 49 2.52 5.39 -2.84
N ALA A 50 2.51 4.52 -3.84
CA ALA A 50 3.24 3.26 -3.82
C ALA A 50 4.73 3.49 -3.57
N LYS A 51 5.37 4.41 -4.33
CA LYS A 51 6.78 4.77 -4.16
C LYS A 51 7.10 5.29 -2.75
N LYS A 52 6.22 6.11 -2.16
CA LYS A 52 6.39 6.61 -0.79
C LYS A 52 6.48 5.48 0.23
N TRP A 53 5.49 4.58 0.23
CA TRP A 53 5.44 3.48 1.19
C TRP A 53 6.49 2.41 0.90
N ALA A 54 6.75 2.14 -0.39
CA ALA A 54 7.80 1.22 -0.81
C ALA A 54 9.20 1.72 -0.39
N SER A 55 9.47 3.02 -0.48
CA SER A 55 10.73 3.62 -0.01
C SER A 55 10.92 3.43 1.49
N TYR A 56 9.87 3.62 2.27
CA TYR A 56 9.91 3.36 3.70
C TYR A 56 10.17 1.88 3.98
N ALA A 57 9.33 0.98 3.46
CA ALA A 57 9.46 -0.45 3.73
C ALA A 57 10.81 -1.02 3.26
N ALA A 58 11.27 -0.65 2.06
CA ALA A 58 12.56 -1.08 1.51
C ALA A 58 13.74 -0.60 2.34
N LYS A 59 13.73 0.65 2.80
CA LYS A 59 14.76 1.19 3.72
C LYS A 59 14.84 0.39 5.03
N HIS A 60 13.72 -0.20 5.45
CA HIS A 60 13.62 -1.00 6.66
C HIS A 60 13.69 -2.52 6.43
N GLY A 61 14.06 -2.96 5.21
CA GLY A 61 14.39 -4.36 4.93
C GLY A 61 13.33 -5.17 4.18
N SER A 62 12.26 -4.55 3.68
CA SER A 62 11.32 -5.24 2.80
C SER A 62 11.90 -5.39 1.39
N GLU A 63 12.19 -6.63 1.00
CA GLU A 63 12.67 -6.98 -0.34
C GLU A 63 11.60 -6.72 -1.41
N LYS A 64 10.36 -7.11 -1.12
CA LYS A 64 9.22 -6.88 -2.02
C LYS A 64 8.98 -5.40 -2.29
N ALA A 65 9.11 -4.55 -1.28
CA ALA A 65 9.02 -3.10 -1.48
C ALA A 65 10.17 -2.57 -2.35
N ALA A 66 11.37 -3.14 -2.24
CA ALA A 66 12.49 -2.78 -3.10
C ALA A 66 12.24 -3.21 -4.57
N GLU A 67 11.58 -4.34 -4.79
CA GLU A 67 11.14 -4.77 -6.13
C GLU A 67 10.10 -3.81 -6.72
N ILE A 68 9.09 -3.44 -5.94
CA ILE A 68 8.08 -2.44 -6.34
C ILE A 68 8.75 -1.11 -6.74
N LEU A 69 9.78 -0.67 -6.01
CA LEU A 69 10.54 0.53 -6.39
C LEU A 69 11.25 0.39 -7.73
N LYS A 70 11.80 -0.79 -8.04
CA LYS A 70 12.46 -1.03 -9.34
C LYS A 70 11.46 -0.98 -10.48
N GLU A 71 10.24 -1.50 -10.28
CA GLU A 71 9.18 -1.48 -11.30
C GLU A 71 8.59 -0.08 -11.53
N ILE A 72 8.61 0.79 -10.52
CA ILE A 72 8.11 2.18 -10.63
C ILE A 72 9.21 3.16 -11.11
N SER A 73 10.47 2.73 -11.17
CA SER A 73 11.63 3.61 -11.49
C SER A 73 11.75 3.97 -12.96
#